data_AF-A0A497NMG0-F1
#
_entry.id   AF-A0A497NMG0-F1
#
_cell.length_a   1.000
_cell.length_b   1.000
_cell.length_c   1.000
_cell.angle_alpha   90.00
_cell.angle_beta   90.00
_cell.angle_gamma   90.00
#
_symmetry.space_group_name_H-M   'P 1'
#
loop_
_entity.id
_entity.type
_entity.pdbx_description
1 polymer ?
#
loop_
_entity_poly.entity_id
_entity_poly.type
_entity_poly.pdbx_seq_one_letter_code
_entity_poly.pdbx_strand_id
1 'polypeptide(L)'
;MDAKRYTVLLGLVFLVFLALSYIENAIFFSMLSEILRNQLLAIGMIFIHNVLVISLILLGMTFYVNLVLNFLEKEKTKYGEHIVLAHPRVFAIAFTLIIVFLSILRGCTLTYGSVSIEALPLILLISTPLGIIEGYGIYLTIKKTLSREMTLKNMAFIYALFLIAAVMEVGFINLLIQFST
;
A
#
# COMPACT_ATOMS: atom_id res chain seq x y z
N MET A 1 -21.41 -7.18 19.04
CA MET A 1 -21.58 -7.72 17.68
C MET A 1 -20.99 -9.12 17.67
N ASP A 2 -21.65 -10.10 17.05
CA ASP A 2 -21.10 -11.46 16.93
C ASP A 2 -19.77 -11.43 16.15
N ALA A 3 -18.72 -12.05 16.68
CA ALA A 3 -17.37 -12.04 16.10
C ALA A 3 -17.36 -12.56 14.65
N LYS A 4 -18.26 -13.51 14.34
CA LYS A 4 -18.44 -14.01 12.97
C LYS A 4 -19.03 -12.96 12.05
N ARG A 5 -20.07 -12.25 12.50
CA ARG A 5 -20.69 -11.14 11.74
C ARG A 5 -19.72 -9.99 11.50
N TYR A 6 -18.88 -9.66 12.50
CA TYR A 6 -17.84 -8.64 12.33
C TYR A 6 -16.82 -9.03 11.27
N THR A 7 -16.32 -10.27 11.29
CA THR A 7 -15.37 -10.77 10.30
C THR A 7 -15.95 -10.73 8.88
N VAL A 8 -17.22 -11.14 8.72
CA VAL A 8 -17.94 -11.06 7.43
C VAL A 8 -18.07 -9.62 6.94
N LEU A 9 -18.45 -8.70 7.83
CA LEU A 9 -18.58 -7.28 7.50
C LEU A 9 -17.23 -6.68 7.07
N LEU A 10 -16.14 -7.08 7.71
CA LEU A 10 -14.80 -6.61 7.38
C LEU A 10 -14.36 -7.11 5.98
N GLY A 11 -14.70 -8.35 5.62
CA GLY A 11 -14.51 -8.86 4.27
C GLY A 11 -15.35 -8.11 3.22
N LEU A 12 -16.59 -7.74 3.55
CA LEU A 12 -17.44 -6.94 2.65
C LEU A 12 -16.87 -5.54 2.43
N VAL A 13 -16.43 -4.88 3.51
CA VAL A 13 -15.75 -3.56 3.42
C VAL A 13 -14.48 -3.67 2.59
N PHE A 14 -13.69 -4.74 2.76
CA PHE A 14 -12.52 -4.99 1.93
C PHE A 14 -12.87 -5.08 0.44
N LEU A 15 -13.94 -5.79 0.07
CA LEU A 15 -14.40 -5.88 -1.33
C LEU A 15 -14.84 -4.52 -1.89
N VAL A 16 -15.50 -3.70 -1.08
CA VAL A 16 -15.87 -2.32 -1.48
C VAL A 16 -14.62 -1.48 -1.75
N PHE A 17 -13.62 -1.53 -0.87
CA PHE A 17 -12.35 -0.84 -1.09
C PHE A 17 -11.61 -1.36 -2.33
N LEU A 18 -11.69 -2.67 -2.60
CA LEU A 18 -11.09 -3.26 -3.79
C LEU A 18 -11.77 -2.75 -5.07
N ALA A 19 -13.10 -2.66 -5.08
CA ALA A 19 -13.86 -2.07 -6.19
C ALA A 19 -13.53 -0.58 -6.37
N LEU A 20 -13.41 0.17 -5.28
CA LEU A 20 -12.99 1.58 -5.33
C LEU A 20 -11.57 1.73 -5.89
N SER A 21 -10.63 0.87 -5.52
CA SER A 21 -9.28 0.87 -6.06
C SER A 21 -9.25 0.54 -7.56
N TYR A 22 -10.13 -0.34 -8.03
CA TYR A 22 -10.28 -0.59 -9.47
C TYR A 22 -10.79 0.65 -10.23
N ILE A 23 -11.83 1.31 -9.71
CA ILE A 23 -12.39 2.53 -10.31
C ILE A 23 -11.35 3.66 -10.32
N GLU A 24 -10.68 3.87 -9.20
CA GLU A 24 -9.61 4.86 -9.07
C GLU A 24 -8.51 4.63 -10.09
N ASN A 25 -8.03 3.38 -10.23
CA ASN A 25 -7.03 3.02 -11.21
C ASN A 25 -7.51 3.28 -12.65
N ALA A 26 -8.77 2.97 -12.98
CA ALA A 26 -9.32 3.27 -14.29
C ALA A 26 -9.37 4.79 -14.58
N ILE A 27 -9.76 5.59 -13.58
CA ILE A 27 -9.76 7.05 -13.68
C ILE A 27 -8.34 7.58 -13.88
N PHE A 28 -7.37 7.10 -13.09
CA PHE A 28 -5.96 7.46 -13.19
C PHE A 28 -5.43 7.28 -14.61
N PHE A 29 -5.71 6.13 -15.23
CA PHE A 29 -5.28 5.86 -16.60
C PHE A 29 -5.99 6.73 -17.65
N SER A 30 -7.29 6.99 -17.47
CA SER A 30 -8.05 7.83 -18.39
C SER A 30 -7.62 9.30 -18.38
N MET A 31 -7.12 9.80 -17.24
CA MET A 31 -6.80 11.22 -17.04
C MET A 31 -5.30 11.48 -16.88
N LEU A 32 -4.44 10.51 -17.22
CA LEU A 32 -3.00 10.56 -16.96
C LEU A 32 -2.34 11.83 -17.51
N SER A 33 -2.70 12.27 -18.71
CA SER A 33 -2.15 13.47 -19.35
C SER A 33 -2.55 14.77 -18.64
N GLU A 34 -3.78 14.85 -18.13
CA GLU A 34 -4.29 16.01 -17.39
C GLU A 34 -3.69 16.08 -15.99
N ILE A 35 -3.55 14.92 -15.34
CA ILE A 35 -2.91 14.78 -14.03
C ILE A 35 -1.45 15.24 -14.08
N LEU A 36 -0.68 14.79 -15.09
CA LEU A 36 0.72 15.19 -15.25
C LEU A 36 0.89 16.70 -15.54
N ARG A 37 -0.14 17.36 -16.09
CA ARG A 37 -0.13 18.81 -16.34
C ARG A 37 -0.41 19.65 -15.11
N ASN A 38 -1.15 19.12 -14.14
CA ASN A 38 -1.57 19.86 -12.95
C ASN A 38 -0.99 19.23 -11.68
N GLN A 39 0.02 19.89 -11.12
CA GLN A 39 0.77 19.40 -9.97
C GLN A 39 -0.13 19.10 -8.75
N LEU A 40 -1.15 19.92 -8.48
CA LEU A 40 -2.05 19.68 -7.35
C LEU A 40 -2.94 18.45 -7.59
N LEU A 41 -3.40 18.26 -8.82
CA LEU A 41 -4.14 17.04 -9.19
C LEU A 41 -3.23 15.81 -9.12
N ALA A 42 -1.97 15.90 -9.54
CA ALA A 42 -0.99 14.82 -9.39
C ALA A 42 -0.77 14.42 -7.92
N ILE A 43 -0.54 15.39 -7.04
CA ILE A 43 -0.35 15.13 -5.61
C ILE A 43 -1.61 14.49 -5.03
N GLY A 44 -2.78 15.06 -5.32
CA GLY A 44 -4.06 14.55 -4.84
C GLY A 44 -4.31 13.11 -5.30
N MET A 45 -4.03 12.82 -6.56
CA MET A 45 -4.30 11.50 -7.13
C MET A 45 -3.34 10.43 -6.60
N ILE A 46 -2.05 10.73 -6.53
CA ILE A 46 -1.05 9.84 -5.91
C ILE A 46 -1.40 9.59 -4.44
N PHE A 47 -1.78 10.65 -3.71
CA PHE A 47 -2.17 10.52 -2.31
C PHE A 47 -3.42 9.63 -2.14
N ILE A 48 -4.46 9.81 -2.96
CA ILE A 48 -5.67 8.97 -2.93
C ILE A 48 -5.32 7.51 -3.25
N HIS A 49 -4.50 7.26 -4.28
CA HIS A 49 -4.04 5.93 -4.63
C HIS A 49 -3.36 5.25 -3.43
N ASN A 50 -2.42 5.96 -2.81
CA ASN A 50 -1.67 5.48 -1.65
C ASN A 50 -2.56 5.24 -0.42
N VAL A 51 -3.53 6.12 -0.16
CA VAL A 51 -4.51 5.94 0.92
C VAL A 51 -5.39 4.70 0.69
N LEU A 52 -5.82 4.45 -0.55
CA LEU A 52 -6.59 3.24 -0.87
C LEU A 52 -5.75 1.97 -0.69
N VAL A 53 -4.51 1.96 -1.19
CA VAL A 53 -3.59 0.82 -1.04
C VAL A 53 -3.34 0.51 0.43
N ILE A 54 -3.01 1.51 1.24
CA ILE A 54 -2.72 1.28 2.66
C ILE A 54 -3.97 0.89 3.46
N SER A 55 -5.14 1.43 3.09
CA SER A 55 -6.42 1.04 3.70
C SER A 55 -6.77 -0.41 3.37
N LEU A 56 -6.51 -0.86 2.14
CA LEU A 56 -6.66 -2.26 1.74
C LEU A 56 -5.71 -3.17 2.52
N ILE A 57 -4.45 -2.76 2.71
CA ILE A 57 -3.50 -3.52 3.54
C ILE A 57 -4.01 -3.62 4.98
N LEU A 58 -4.42 -2.50 5.59
CA LEU A 58 -4.94 -2.46 6.96
C LEU A 58 -6.18 -3.36 7.12
N LEU A 59 -7.16 -3.22 6.22
CA LEU A 59 -8.37 -4.03 6.23
C LEU A 59 -8.06 -5.51 5.98
N GLY A 60 -7.20 -5.83 5.02
CA GLY A 60 -6.80 -7.19 4.69
C GLY A 60 -6.09 -7.89 5.86
N MET A 61 -5.13 -7.20 6.50
CA MET A 61 -4.45 -7.74 7.68
C MET A 61 -5.41 -7.87 8.88
N THR A 62 -6.31 -6.92 9.08
CA THR A 62 -7.33 -7.00 10.14
C THR A 62 -8.30 -8.15 9.89
N PHE A 63 -8.73 -8.34 8.64
CA PHE A 63 -9.59 -9.45 8.23
C PHE A 63 -8.90 -10.78 8.46
N TYR A 64 -7.64 -10.91 8.03
CA TYR A 64 -6.83 -12.10 8.25
C TYR A 64 -6.75 -12.47 9.73
N VAL A 65 -6.39 -11.51 10.60
CA VAL A 65 -6.30 -11.74 12.05
C VAL A 65 -7.65 -12.22 12.62
N ASN A 66 -8.75 -11.58 12.25
CA ASN A 66 -10.08 -11.95 12.74
C ASN A 66 -10.55 -13.31 12.19
N LEU A 67 -10.25 -13.62 10.93
CA LEU A 67 -10.58 -14.90 10.33
C LEU A 67 -9.84 -16.04 11.01
N VAL A 68 -8.52 -15.88 11.23
CA VAL A 68 -7.70 -16.87 11.93
C VAL A 68 -8.18 -17.08 13.36
N LEU A 69 -8.44 -16.00 14.11
CA LEU A 69 -8.84 -16.09 15.52
C LEU A 69 -10.27 -16.63 15.73
N ASN A 70 -11.22 -16.27 14.86
CA ASN A 70 -12.65 -16.55 15.08
C ASN A 70 -13.17 -17.80 14.35
N PHE A 71 -12.53 -18.23 13.25
CA PHE A 71 -13.03 -19.35 12.43
C PHE A 71 -12.11 -20.58 12.47
N LEU A 72 -10.79 -20.43 12.66
CA LEU A 72 -9.84 -21.56 12.68
C LEU A 72 -9.65 -22.15 14.08
N GLU A 73 -10.77 -22.34 14.80
CA GLU A 73 -10.78 -22.73 16.21
C GLU A 73 -10.18 -24.14 16.48
N LYS A 74 -10.17 -25.02 15.48
CA LYS A 74 -9.56 -26.37 15.57
C LYS A 74 -8.02 -26.37 15.52
N GLU A 75 -7.37 -25.26 15.15
CA GLU A 75 -5.91 -25.11 15.07
C GLU A 75 -5.31 -24.16 16.12
N LYS A 76 -6.11 -23.74 17.12
CA LYS A 76 -5.69 -22.89 18.24
C LYS A 76 -4.43 -23.40 18.95
N THR A 77 -4.15 -24.70 18.90
CA THR A 77 -3.06 -25.33 19.66
C THR A 77 -1.81 -25.70 18.84
N LYS A 78 -1.72 -25.40 17.53
CA LYS A 78 -0.57 -25.91 16.74
C LYS A 78 0.09 -24.96 15.73
N TYR A 79 -0.63 -24.05 15.06
CA TYR A 79 -0.03 -23.28 13.95
C TYR A 79 -0.47 -21.79 13.84
N GLY A 80 -1.73 -21.45 14.12
CA GLY A 80 -2.28 -20.11 13.81
C GLY A 80 -1.80 -18.95 14.70
N GLU A 81 -1.60 -19.20 15.99
CA GLU A 81 -1.12 -18.19 16.95
C GLU A 81 0.41 -18.02 16.90
N HIS A 82 1.14 -19.07 16.48
CA HIS A 82 2.59 -19.17 16.66
C HIS A 82 3.47 -18.69 15.50
N ILE A 83 2.94 -18.47 14.30
CA ILE A 83 3.80 -18.12 13.14
C ILE A 83 3.60 -16.66 12.71
N VAL A 84 2.38 -16.27 12.32
CA VAL A 84 2.12 -14.91 11.79
C VAL A 84 1.93 -13.88 12.89
N LEU A 85 1.14 -14.24 13.92
CA LEU A 85 0.87 -13.37 15.07
C LEU A 85 2.05 -13.31 16.05
N ALA A 86 2.89 -14.34 16.13
CA ALA A 86 4.06 -14.36 17.00
C ALA A 86 5.25 -13.55 16.45
N HIS A 87 5.37 -13.44 15.12
CA HIS A 87 6.46 -12.71 14.47
C HIS A 87 5.98 -11.61 13.50
N PRO A 88 5.19 -10.63 13.98
CA PRO A 88 4.60 -9.58 13.16
C PRO A 88 5.64 -8.74 12.43
N ARG A 89 6.84 -8.59 13.01
CA ARG A 89 7.96 -7.85 12.40
C ARG A 89 8.49 -8.55 11.14
N VAL A 90 8.68 -9.88 11.17
CA VAL A 90 9.21 -10.63 10.02
C VAL A 90 8.22 -10.62 8.86
N PHE A 91 6.94 -10.85 9.16
CA PHE A 91 5.88 -10.76 8.17
C PHE A 91 5.76 -9.36 7.56
N ALA A 92 5.81 -8.32 8.40
CA ALA A 92 5.78 -6.94 7.91
C ALA A 92 6.94 -6.65 6.97
N ILE A 93 8.17 -7.09 7.28
CA ILE A 93 9.34 -6.91 6.40
C ILE A 93 9.12 -7.65 5.07
N ALA A 94 8.76 -8.93 5.11
CA ALA A 94 8.59 -9.75 3.91
C ALA A 94 7.50 -9.18 2.98
N PHE A 95 6.31 -8.85 3.53
CA PHE A 95 5.24 -8.27 2.73
C PHE A 95 5.56 -6.88 2.22
N THR A 96 6.27 -6.05 3.00
CA THR A 96 6.72 -4.74 2.52
C THR A 96 7.65 -4.89 1.33
N LEU A 97 8.61 -5.81 1.38
CA LEU A 97 9.51 -6.08 0.26
C LEU A 97 8.73 -6.56 -0.97
N ILE A 98 7.76 -7.46 -0.80
CA ILE A 98 6.90 -7.93 -1.90
C ILE A 98 6.10 -6.77 -2.50
N ILE A 99 5.45 -5.95 -1.67
CA ILE A 99 4.60 -4.85 -2.14
C ILE A 99 5.45 -3.81 -2.88
N VAL A 100 6.57 -3.37 -2.31
CA VAL A 100 7.48 -2.41 -2.97
C VAL A 100 8.01 -2.98 -4.29
N PHE A 101 8.40 -4.25 -4.31
CA PHE A 101 8.87 -4.91 -5.53
C PHE A 101 7.79 -4.96 -6.63
N LEU A 102 6.55 -5.32 -6.28
CA LEU A 102 5.43 -5.32 -7.22
C LEU A 102 5.08 -3.91 -7.71
N SER A 103 5.15 -2.90 -6.84
CA SER A 103 4.95 -1.50 -7.22
C SER A 103 5.97 -1.03 -8.26
N ILE A 104 7.25 -1.37 -8.08
CA ILE A 104 8.32 -1.05 -9.05
C ILE A 104 8.07 -1.75 -10.39
N LEU A 105 7.74 -3.05 -10.35
CA LEU A 105 7.43 -3.81 -11.57
C LEU A 105 6.26 -3.21 -12.35
N ARG A 106 5.19 -2.81 -11.64
CA ARG A 106 4.05 -2.11 -12.24
C ARG A 106 4.49 -0.81 -12.91
N GLY A 107 5.30 0.01 -12.22
CA GLY A 107 5.86 1.24 -12.78
C GLY A 107 6.64 1.00 -14.09
N CYS A 108 7.46 -0.05 -14.13
CA CYS A 108 8.23 -0.42 -15.33
C CYS A 108 7.32 -0.82 -16.50
N THR A 109 6.32 -1.68 -16.26
CA THR A 109 5.38 -2.09 -17.30
C THR A 109 4.57 -0.92 -17.88
N LEU A 110 4.31 0.10 -17.05
CA LEU A 110 3.50 1.26 -17.40
C LEU A 110 4.28 2.29 -18.24
N THR A 111 5.58 2.44 -17.97
CA THR A 111 6.45 3.40 -18.70
C THR A 111 7.02 2.85 -19.99
N TYR A 112 7.36 1.55 -20.06
CA TYR A 112 8.08 0.97 -21.19
C TYR A 112 7.28 -0.09 -21.98
N GLY A 113 6.03 -0.40 -21.58
CA GLY A 113 5.17 -1.39 -22.24
C GLY A 113 5.66 -2.85 -22.19
N SER A 114 6.86 -3.06 -21.63
CA SER A 114 7.54 -4.34 -21.43
C SER A 114 8.45 -4.22 -20.20
N VAL A 115 8.85 -5.35 -19.60
CA VAL A 115 9.84 -5.35 -18.52
C VAL A 115 11.22 -5.09 -19.12
N SER A 116 11.54 -3.83 -19.39
CA SER A 116 12.87 -3.42 -19.86
C SER A 116 13.85 -3.53 -18.70
N ILE A 117 14.64 -4.61 -18.69
CA ILE A 117 15.67 -4.88 -17.67
C ILE A 117 16.72 -3.76 -17.64
N GLU A 118 16.92 -3.06 -18.77
CA GLU A 118 17.90 -1.97 -18.91
C GLU A 118 17.45 -0.67 -18.25
N ALA A 119 16.15 -0.36 -18.23
CA ALA A 119 15.60 0.83 -17.57
C ALA A 119 15.37 0.61 -16.06
N LEU A 120 15.32 -0.64 -15.63
CA LEU A 120 15.00 -1.07 -14.27
C LEU A 120 15.91 -0.42 -13.21
N PRO A 121 17.25 -0.36 -13.37
CA PRO A 121 18.13 0.26 -12.38
C PRO A 121 17.89 1.77 -12.21
N LEU A 122 17.55 2.46 -13.29
CA LEU A 122 17.37 3.91 -13.31
C LEU A 122 16.00 4.29 -12.72
N ILE A 123 14.96 3.52 -13.04
CA ILE A 123 13.65 3.61 -12.39
C ILE A 123 13.78 3.27 -10.90
N LEU A 124 14.55 2.24 -10.55
CA LEU A 124 14.80 1.89 -9.14
C LEU A 124 15.45 3.06 -8.42
N LEU A 125 16.46 3.70 -9.03
CA LEU A 125 17.18 4.83 -8.43
C LEU A 125 16.28 6.04 -8.19
N ILE A 126 15.43 6.38 -9.16
CA ILE A 126 14.47 7.51 -9.05
C ILE A 126 13.34 7.19 -8.06
N SER A 127 12.88 5.93 -8.03
CA SER A 127 11.80 5.48 -7.15
C SER A 127 12.29 5.14 -5.73
N THR A 128 13.60 4.93 -5.50
CA THR A 128 14.13 4.53 -4.19
C THR A 128 13.78 5.49 -3.04
N PRO A 129 13.95 6.82 -3.16
CA PRO A 129 13.66 7.73 -2.05
C PRO A 129 12.19 7.64 -1.61
N LEU A 130 11.30 7.46 -2.58
CA LEU A 130 9.85 7.36 -2.38
C LEU A 130 9.48 5.98 -1.84
N GLY A 131 9.98 4.92 -2.47
CA GLY A 131 9.77 3.54 -2.05
C GLY A 131 10.29 3.27 -0.63
N ILE A 132 11.28 4.02 -0.14
CA ILE A 132 11.71 3.96 1.27
C ILE A 132 10.63 4.53 2.20
N ILE A 133 10.07 5.71 1.91
CA ILE A 133 9.06 6.36 2.75
C ILE A 133 7.76 5.54 2.73
N GLU A 134 7.29 5.17 1.54
CA GLU A 134 6.10 4.34 1.36
C GLU A 134 6.29 2.94 1.95
N GLY A 135 7.45 2.32 1.71
CA GLY A 135 7.81 1.04 2.29
C GLY A 135 7.80 1.09 3.82
N TYR A 136 8.31 2.16 4.42
CA TYR A 136 8.22 2.35 5.87
C TYR A 136 6.77 2.49 6.36
N GLY A 137 5.92 3.23 5.63
CA GLY A 137 4.49 3.34 5.90
C GLY A 137 3.75 2.00 5.83
N ILE A 138 4.05 1.19 4.81
CA ILE A 138 3.52 -0.18 4.62
C ILE A 138 3.96 -1.07 5.79
N TYR A 139 5.25 -1.06 6.11
CA TYR A 139 5.82 -1.84 7.22
C TYR A 139 5.13 -1.48 8.54
N LEU A 140 5.00 -0.19 8.85
CA LEU A 140 4.32 0.25 10.06
C LEU A 140 2.86 -0.20 10.10
N THR A 141 2.17 -0.15 8.96
CA THR A 141 0.76 -0.58 8.85
C THR A 141 0.61 -2.05 9.15
N ILE A 142 1.41 -2.90 8.50
CA ILE A 142 1.33 -4.36 8.69
C ILE A 142 1.75 -4.71 10.11
N LYS A 143 2.89 -4.21 10.58
CA LYS A 143 3.40 -4.49 11.92
C LYS A 143 2.40 -4.09 13.00
N LYS A 144 1.92 -2.83 12.98
CA LYS A 144 1.01 -2.33 14.02
C LYS A 144 -0.36 -3.00 13.97
N THR A 145 -0.84 -3.37 12.77
CA THR A 145 -2.09 -4.13 12.64
C THR A 145 -1.95 -5.55 13.19
N LEU A 146 -0.89 -6.27 12.80
CA LEU A 146 -0.64 -7.63 13.29
C LEU A 146 -0.36 -7.67 14.80
N SER A 147 0.39 -6.69 15.31
CA SER A 147 0.65 -6.54 16.76
C SER A 147 -0.55 -6.00 17.54
N ARG A 148 -1.67 -5.68 16.89
CA ARG A 148 -2.89 -5.09 17.51
C ARG A 148 -2.63 -3.75 18.22
N GLU A 149 -1.62 -3.01 17.76
CA GLU A 149 -1.24 -1.68 18.25
C GLU A 149 -1.79 -0.55 17.37
N MET A 150 -2.60 -0.87 16.36
CA MET A 150 -3.15 0.15 15.46
C MET A 150 -4.13 1.06 16.21
N THR A 151 -3.83 2.37 16.23
CA THR A 151 -4.65 3.42 16.86
C THR A 151 -4.95 4.50 15.84
N LEU A 152 -5.94 5.35 16.10
CA LEU A 152 -6.26 6.48 15.21
C LEU A 152 -5.05 7.40 14.99
N LYS A 153 -4.22 7.62 16.03
CA LYS A 153 -2.98 8.41 15.93
C LYS A 153 -1.95 7.75 15.03
N ASN A 154 -1.78 6.43 15.14
CA ASN A 154 -0.89 5.66 14.27
C ASN A 154 -1.35 5.72 12.82
N MET A 155 -2.66 5.59 12.57
CA MET A 155 -3.24 5.66 11.22
C MET A 155 -3.05 7.05 10.61
N ALA A 156 -3.33 8.12 11.37
CA ALA A 156 -3.09 9.49 10.92
C ALA A 156 -1.62 9.75 10.60
N PHE A 157 -0.70 9.24 11.43
CA PHE A 157 0.74 9.32 11.17
C PHE A 157 1.14 8.59 9.88
N ILE A 158 0.63 7.37 9.66
CA ILE A 158 0.88 6.61 8.43
C ILE A 158 0.36 7.38 7.22
N TYR A 159 -0.86 7.91 7.26
CA TYR A 159 -1.42 8.68 6.15
C TYR A 159 -0.62 9.96 5.89
N ALA A 160 -0.12 10.62 6.94
CA ALA A 160 0.78 11.76 6.78
C ALA A 160 2.10 11.38 6.09
N LEU A 161 2.67 10.20 6.36
CA LEU A 161 3.85 9.72 5.64
C LEU A 161 3.59 9.57 4.14
N PHE A 162 2.42 9.03 3.75
CA PHE A 162 2.04 8.91 2.35
C PHE A 162 1.75 10.27 1.69
N LEU A 163 1.25 11.24 2.45
CA LEU A 163 1.09 12.60 1.94
C LEU A 163 2.45 13.25 1.64
N ILE A 164 3.42 13.09 2.56
CA ILE A 164 4.79 13.58 2.35
C ILE A 164 5.42 12.88 1.14
N ALA A 165 5.24 11.56 1.02
CA ALA A 165 5.71 10.80 -0.15
C ALA A 165 5.11 11.35 -1.45
N ALA A 166 3.80 11.58 -1.52
CA ALA A 166 3.13 12.12 -2.71
C ALA A 166 3.64 13.52 -3.10
N VAL A 167 3.86 14.40 -2.12
CA VAL A 167 4.42 15.75 -2.36
C VAL A 167 5.85 15.64 -2.88
N MET A 168 6.67 14.77 -2.27
CA MET A 168 8.03 14.53 -2.72
C MET A 168 8.06 13.95 -4.13
N GLU A 169 7.15 13.03 -4.47
CA GLU A 169 7.10 12.37 -5.77
C GLU A 169 6.86 13.37 -6.88
N VAL A 170 5.81 14.17 -6.74
CA VAL A 170 5.49 15.22 -7.70
C VAL A 170 6.61 16.26 -7.75
N GLY A 171 7.23 16.61 -6.61
CA GLY A 171 8.39 17.48 -6.56
C GLY A 171 9.58 16.95 -7.37
N PHE A 172 9.94 15.68 -7.19
CA PHE A 172 11.02 15.01 -7.91
C PHE A 172 10.74 14.93 -9.42
N ILE A 173 9.51 14.55 -9.81
CA ILE A 173 9.11 14.48 -11.22
C ILE A 173 9.27 15.86 -11.89
N ASN A 174 8.81 16.93 -11.24
CA ASN A 174 8.93 18.29 -11.79
C ASN A 174 10.39 18.75 -11.91
N LEU A 175 11.22 18.49 -10.91
CA LEU A 175 12.65 18.80 -10.98
C LEU A 175 13.33 18.06 -12.13
N LEU A 176 13.03 16.77 -12.31
CA LEU A 176 13.57 15.97 -13.42
C LEU A 176 13.17 16.55 -14.79
N ILE A 177 11.90 16.93 -14.96
CA ILE A 177 11.44 17.59 -16.20
C ILE A 177 12.23 18.87 -16.46
N GLN A 178 12.42 19.70 -15.43
CA GLN A 178 13.16 20.96 -15.53
C GLN A 178 14.63 20.78 -15.90
N PHE A 179 15.31 19.74 -15.42
CA PHE A 179 16.71 19.47 -15.79
C PHE A 179 16.86 18.74 -17.14
N SER A 180 15.78 18.16 -17.67
CA SER A 180 15.78 17.44 -18.97
C SER A 180 15.41 18.31 -20.17
N THR A 181 14.92 19.53 -19.94
CA THR A 181 14.51 20.50 -20.97
C THR A 181 15.55 21.62 -21.07
#